data_AF-A0A847IZ76-F1
#
_entry.id   AF-A0A847IZ76-F1
#
_cell.length_a   1.000
_cell.length_b   1.000
_cell.length_c   1.000
_cell.angle_alpha   90.00
_cell.angle_beta   90.00
_cell.angle_gamma   90.00
#
_symmetry.space_group_name_H-M   'P 1'
#
loop_
_entity.id
_entity.type
_entity.pdbx_description
1 polymer ?
#
loop_
_entity_poly.entity_id
_entity_poly.type
_entity_poly.pdbx_seq_one_letter_code
_entity_poly.pdbx_strand_id
1 'polypeptide(L)' 'SLPMEVNEKILSVPGVKSVEVDLTFDPPWDEDKLSDEAKLELGLL' A
#
# COMPACT_ATOMS: atom_id res chain seq x y z
N SER A 1 -6.37 7.64 -8.55
CA SER A 1 -6.44 6.16 -8.57
C SER A 1 -5.25 5.62 -7.79
N LEU A 2 -5.43 4.56 -6.99
CA LEU A 2 -4.41 3.98 -6.09
C LEU A 2 -2.99 3.85 -6.72
N PRO A 3 -2.81 3.38 -7.97
CA PRO A 3 -1.47 3.23 -8.54
C PRO A 3 -0.77 4.57 -8.80
N MET A 4 -1.54 5.60 -9.16
CA MET A 4 -0.98 6.91 -9.52
C MET A 4 -0.54 7.70 -8.28
N GLU A 5 -1.34 7.67 -7.22
CA GLU A 5 -0.99 8.32 -5.95
C GLU A 5 0.25 7.69 -5.31
N VAL A 6 0.37 6.36 -5.39
CA VAL A 6 1.56 5.63 -4.91
C VAL A 6 2.79 6.07 -5.69
N ASN A 7 2.69 6.16 -7.02
CA ASN A 7 3.81 6.58 -7.86
C ASN A 7 4.27 8.01 -7.55
N GLU A 8 3.34 8.96 -7.46
CA GLU A 8 3.64 10.36 -7.14
C GLU A 8 4.31 10.52 -5.76
N LYS A 9 3.82 9.81 -4.74
CA LYS A 9 4.45 9.83 -3.40
C LYS A 9 5.85 9.25 -3.43
N ILE A 10 6.09 8.15 -4.14
CA ILE A 10 7.42 7.53 -4.19
C ILE A 10 8.40 8.40 -5.01
N LEU A 11 7.95 9.03 -6.10
CA LEU A 11 8.76 9.98 -6.87
C LEU A 11 9.13 11.24 -6.08
N SER A 12 8.34 11.60 -5.06
CA SER A 12 8.69 12.71 -4.16
C SER A 12 9.89 12.41 -3.27
N VAL A 13 10.31 11.15 -3.15
CA VAL A 13 11.45 10.74 -2.34
C VAL A 13 12.76 11.05 -3.08
N PRO A 14 13.66 11.86 -2.49
CA PRO A 14 14.91 12.25 -3.15
C PRO A 14 15.80 11.04 -3.40
N GLY A 15 16.17 10.84 -4.68
CA GLY A 15 17.02 9.74 -5.14
C GLY A 15 16.30 8.66 -5.95
N VAL A 16 14.96 8.67 -5.98
CA VAL A 16 14.17 7.77 -6.81
C VAL A 16 14.14 8.29 -8.26
N LYS A 17 14.53 7.45 -9.21
CA LYS A 17 14.57 7.80 -10.66
C LYS A 17 13.38 7.26 -11.46
N SER A 18 12.81 6.14 -11.02
CA SER A 18 11.70 5.47 -11.70
C SER A 18 10.98 4.60 -10.69
N VAL A 19 9.66 4.49 -10.87
CA VAL A 19 8.76 3.71 -10.02
C VAL A 19 7.81 2.96 -10.94
N GLU A 20 7.79 1.64 -10.79
CA GLU A 20 6.87 0.73 -11.45
C GLU A 20 5.99 0.10 -10.37
N VAL A 21 4.67 0.19 -10.53
CA VAL A 21 3.70 -0.32 -9.56
C VAL A 21 3.00 -1.52 -10.16
N ASP A 22 3.43 -2.71 -9.76
CA ASP A 22 2.78 -3.97 -10.09
C ASP A 22 1.73 -4.32 -9.04
N LEU A 23 0.46 -4.36 -9.45
CA LEU A 23 -0.63 -4.86 -8.63
C LEU A 23 -0.76 -6.37 -8.79
N THR A 24 -0.29 -7.11 -7.79
CA THR A 24 -0.44 -8.57 -7.71
C THR A 24 -1.62 -8.92 -6.81
N PHE A 25 -2.54 -9.76 -7.31
CA PHE A 25 -3.65 -10.30 -6.52
C PHE A 25 -3.34 -11.69 -5.93
N ASP A 26 -2.11 -12.19 -6.14
CA ASP A 26 -1.69 -13.53 -5.76
C ASP A 26 -0.29 -13.48 -5.11
N PRO A 27 -0.10 -13.99 -3.88
CA PRO A 27 -1.13 -14.51 -2.98
C PRO A 27 -2.10 -13.40 -2.53
N PRO A 28 -3.36 -13.75 -2.20
CA PRO A 28 -4.34 -12.77 -1.75
C PRO A 28 -3.82 -12.02 -0.51
N TRP A 29 -4.26 -10.78 -0.39
CA TRP A 29 -4.03 -10.02 0.83
C TRP A 29 -4.81 -10.66 1.98
N ASP A 30 -4.15 -10.82 3.12
CA ASP A 30 -4.70 -11.45 4.33
C ASP A 30 -4.79 -10.40 5.45
N GLU A 31 -5.86 -10.44 6.24
CA GLU A 31 -6.10 -9.46 7.31
C GLU A 31 -5.05 -9.51 8.42
N ASP A 32 -4.32 -10.62 8.53
CA ASP A 32 -3.15 -10.74 9.41
C ASP A 32 -2.03 -9.75 9.05
N LYS A 33 -2.07 -9.17 7.83
CA LYS A 33 -1.15 -8.11 7.42
C LYS A 33 -1.58 -6.70 7.86
N LEU A 34 -2.73 -6.57 8.51
CA LEU A 34 -3.20 -5.31 9.08
C LEU A 34 -2.71 -5.18 10.54
N SER A 35 -2.18 -4.02 10.93
CA SER A 35 -1.78 -3.78 12.32
C SER A 35 -3.00 -3.78 13.25
N ASP A 36 -2.81 -4.14 14.52
CA ASP A 36 -3.88 -4.20 15.53
C ASP A 36 -4.62 -2.85 15.67
N GLU A 37 -3.88 -1.75 15.53
CA GLU A 37 -4.42 -0.39 15.55
C GLU A 37 -5.38 -0.13 14.38
N ALA A 38 -5.06 -0.65 13.19
CA ALA A 38 -5.89 -0.50 12.01
C ALA A 38 -7.15 -1.39 12.08
N LYS A 39 -7.07 -2.57 12.70
CA LYS A 39 -8.26 -3.42 12.95
C LYS A 39 -9.25 -2.75 13.89
N LEU A 40 -8.74 -2.04 14.91
CA LEU A 40 -9.54 -1.28 15.88
C LEU A 40 -10.28 -0.10 15.22
N GLU A 41 -9.57 0.72 14.43
CA GLU A 41 -10.16 1.88 13.73
C GLU A 41 -11.22 1.47 12.68
N LEU A 42 -11.10 0.26 12.11
CA LEU A 42 -12.05 -0.29 11.15
C LEU A 42 -13.21 -1.08 11.79
N GLY A 43 -13.23 -1.23 13.12
CA GLY A 43 -14.29 -1.93 13.85
C GLY A 43 -14.31 -3.44 13.64
N LEU A 44 -13.16 -4.05 13.38
CA LEU A 44 -12.98 -5.50 13.17
C LEU A 44 -12.63 -6.27 14.46
N LEU A 45 -12.75 -5.60 15.62
CA LEU A 45 -12.47 -6.11 16.98
C LEU A 45 -13.73 -6.07 17.85
#